data_AF-A0A3D2PYA6-F1
#
_entry.id   AF-A0A3D2PYA6-F1
#
_cell.length_a   1.000
_cell.length_b   1.000
_cell.length_c   1.000
_cell.angle_alpha   90.00
_cell.angle_beta   90.00
_cell.angle_gamma   90.00
#
_symmetry.space_group_name_H-M   'P 1'
#
loop_
_entity.id
_entity.type
_entity.pdbx_description
1 polymer ?
#
loop_
_entity_poly.entity_id
_entity_poly.type
_entity_poly.pdbx_seq_one_letter_code
_entity_poly.pdbx_strand_id
1 'polypeptide(L)'
;ELNLSYTKVASFATPRRLAVLVSDLQLQQEDQLIERKGPAVSAPDQAVEGFAKSCGVAKSDLEQKSFGKADYYFFTKEQKGLKTQDLLQDIVDTA
;
A
#
# COMPACT_ATOMS: atom_id res chain seq x y z
N GLU A 1 -3.32 -6.60 -4.83
CA GLU A 1 -2.74 -7.84 -4.27
C GLU A 1 -2.33 -7.58 -2.83
N LEU A 2 -2.42 -8.58 -1.94
CA LEU A 2 -2.27 -8.40 -0.49
C LEU A 2 -0.82 -8.57 0.00
N ASN A 3 0.18 -8.75 -0.86
CA ASN A 3 1.60 -8.83 -0.48
C ASN A 3 1.88 -9.70 0.76
N LEU A 4 1.19 -10.85 0.88
CA LEU A 4 1.44 -11.81 1.94
C LEU A 4 2.37 -12.90 1.42
N SER A 5 3.49 -13.11 2.10
CA SER A 5 4.39 -14.21 1.80
C SER A 5 3.83 -15.54 2.29
N TYR A 6 4.06 -16.59 1.50
CA TYR A 6 3.75 -17.98 1.84
C TYR A 6 4.66 -18.93 1.05
N THR A 7 4.84 -20.14 1.56
CA THR A 7 5.75 -21.11 0.92
C THR A 7 4.99 -22.02 -0.06
N LYS A 8 3.82 -22.52 0.33
CA LYS A 8 3.09 -23.54 -0.44
C LYS A 8 1.59 -23.40 -0.29
N VAL A 9 0.86 -23.69 -1.37
CA VAL A 9 -0.60 -23.80 -1.38
C VAL A 9 -0.99 -25.20 -1.83
N ALA A 10 -1.87 -25.85 -1.08
CA ALA A 10 -2.49 -27.12 -1.43
C ALA A 10 -4.01 -26.97 -1.40
N SER A 11 -4.67 -27.31 -2.50
CA SER A 11 -6.12 -27.31 -2.61
C SER A 11 -6.68 -28.72 -2.50
N PHE A 12 -7.81 -28.85 -1.80
CA PHE A 12 -8.51 -30.10 -1.59
C PHE A 12 -9.98 -29.90 -1.93
N ALA A 13 -10.54 -30.83 -2.69
CA ALA A 13 -11.93 -30.78 -3.11
C ALA A 13 -12.61 -32.13 -2.90
N THR A 14 -13.83 -32.08 -2.39
CA THR A 14 -14.79 -33.18 -2.34
C THR A 14 -16.14 -32.66 -2.84
N PRO A 15 -17.13 -33.51 -3.16
CA PRO A 15 -18.40 -33.04 -3.73
C PRO A 15 -19.15 -31.98 -2.90
N ARG A 16 -18.89 -31.88 -1.59
CA ARG A 16 -19.56 -30.92 -0.69
C ARG A 16 -18.60 -30.01 0.10
N ARG A 17 -17.29 -30.12 -0.10
CA ARG A 17 -16.30 -29.33 0.67
C ARG A 17 -15.14 -28.94 -0.23
N LEU A 18 -14.77 -27.67 -0.16
CA LEU A 18 -13.53 -27.14 -0.68
C LEU A 18 -12.66 -26.71 0.52
N ALA A 19 -11.36 -26.98 0.45
CA ALA A 19 -10.41 -26.54 1.46
C ALA A 19 -9.10 -26.12 0.78
N VAL A 20 -8.45 -25.12 1.36
CA VAL A 20 -7.13 -24.65 0.93
C VAL A 20 -6.23 -24.62 2.16
N LEU A 21 -5.07 -25.25 2.05
CA LEU A 21 -4.02 -25.20 3.05
C LEU A 21 -2.88 -24.34 2.52
N VAL A 22 -2.57 -23.26 3.24
CA VAL A 22 -1.44 -22.38 2.94
C VAL A 22 -0.38 -22.58 4.01
N SER A 23 0.81 -23.03 3.61
CA SER A 23 1.95 -23.27 4.51
C SER A 23 2.80 -22.01 4.65
N ASP A 24 3.25 -21.75 5.88
CA ASP A 24 4.08 -20.60 6.27
C ASP A 24 3.47 -19.26 5.84
N LEU A 25 2.14 -19.13 5.93
CA LEU A 25 1.47 -17.86 5.64
C LEU A 25 1.85 -16.83 6.70
N GLN A 26 2.35 -15.69 6.23
CA GLN A 26 2.63 -14.53 7.05
C GLN A 26 1.37 -14.09 7.84
N LEU A 27 1.51 -13.83 9.14
CA LEU A 27 0.39 -13.52 10.04
C LEU A 27 -0.05 -12.04 10.00
N GLN A 28 0.84 -11.17 9.54
CA GLN A 28 0.60 -9.74 9.42
C GLN A 28 1.41 -9.21 8.25
N GLN A 29 0.81 -8.40 7.38
CA GLN A 29 1.53 -7.71 6.31
C GLN A 29 2.67 -6.87 6.87
N GLU A 30 3.74 -6.72 6.11
CA GLU A 30 4.78 -5.75 6.43
C GLU A 30 4.23 -4.33 6.29
N ASP A 31 4.74 -3.42 7.11
CA ASP A 31 4.46 -2.00 7.00
C ASP A 31 5.03 -1.49 5.67
N GLN A 32 4.22 -0.76 4.91
CA GLN A 32 4.61 -0.24 3.60
C GLN A 32 4.84 1.26 3.66
N LEU A 33 5.99 1.69 3.17
CA LEU A 33 6.26 3.10 2.90
C LEU A 33 5.75 3.43 1.51
N ILE A 34 4.62 4.13 1.46
CA ILE A 34 4.05 4.62 0.21
C ILE A 34 4.60 6.02 -0.03
N GLU A 35 5.54 6.11 -0.96
CA GLU A 35 6.01 7.39 -1.49
C GLU A 35 5.13 7.80 -2.68
N ARG A 36 4.51 8.98 -2.60
CA ARG A 36 3.81 9.61 -3.72
C ARG A 36 4.64 10.77 -4.23
N LYS A 37 5.04 10.67 -5.50
CA LYS A 37 5.64 11.77 -6.23
C LYS A 37 4.57 12.82 -6.55
N GLY A 38 4.82 14.03 -6.11
CA GLY A 38 4.03 15.22 -6.38
C GLY A 38 4.57 16.03 -7.56
N PRO A 39 4.02 17.23 -7.77
CA PRO A 39 4.47 18.15 -8.80
C PRO A 39 5.89 18.67 -8.56
N ALA A 40 6.51 19.22 -9.61
CA ALA A 40 7.83 19.86 -9.51
C ALA A 40 7.76 21.08 -8.56
N VAL A 41 8.89 21.43 -7.94
CA VAL A 41 8.99 22.63 -7.08
C VAL A 41 8.71 23.92 -7.87
N SER A 42 8.96 23.91 -9.18
CA SER A 42 8.64 25.01 -10.09
C SER A 42 7.17 25.05 -10.55
N ALA A 43 6.33 24.10 -10.13
CA ALA A 43 4.92 24.08 -10.48
C ALA A 43 4.14 25.20 -9.76
N PRO A 44 2.97 25.61 -10.28
CA PRO A 44 2.14 26.63 -9.63
C PRO A 44 1.78 26.25 -8.20
N ASP A 45 1.76 27.21 -7.28
CA ASP A 45 1.44 26.98 -5.86
C ASP A 45 0.10 26.27 -5.66
N GLN A 46 -0.87 26.55 -6.51
CA GLN A 46 -2.18 25.90 -6.49
C GLN A 46 -2.10 24.38 -6.73
N ALA A 47 -1.16 23.91 -7.55
CA ALA A 47 -0.95 22.49 -7.80
C ALA A 47 -0.29 21.79 -6.60
N VAL A 48 0.64 22.48 -5.95
CA VAL A 48 1.31 21.97 -4.73
C VAL A 48 0.32 21.90 -3.57
N GLU A 49 -0.52 22.91 -3.39
CA GLU A 49 -1.58 22.89 -2.37
C GLU A 49 -2.64 21.82 -2.65
N GLY A 50 -3.02 21.63 -3.92
CA GLY A 50 -3.93 20.54 -4.31
C GLY A 50 -3.36 19.17 -3.99
N PHE A 51 -2.05 18.97 -4.24
CA PHE A 51 -1.36 17.74 -3.88
C PHE A 51 -1.31 17.52 -2.36
N ALA A 52 -0.91 18.55 -1.59
CA ALA A 52 -0.87 18.50 -0.13
C ALA A 52 -2.25 18.12 0.46
N LYS A 53 -3.32 18.77 -0.02
CA LYS A 53 -4.70 18.45 0.35
C LYS A 53 -5.09 17.01 0.01
N SER A 54 -4.70 16.51 -1.17
CA SER A 54 -4.99 15.12 -1.58
C SER A 54 -4.26 14.08 -0.73
N CYS A 55 -3.13 14.45 -0.15
CA CYS A 55 -2.35 13.63 0.78
C CYS A 55 -2.76 13.83 2.25
N GLY A 56 -3.60 14.82 2.54
CA GLY A 56 -4.08 15.14 3.89
C GLY A 56 -3.03 15.79 4.79
N VAL A 57 -2.00 16.41 4.22
CA VAL A 57 -0.90 17.07 4.94
C VAL A 57 -0.73 18.53 4.53
N ALA A 58 0.01 19.31 5.32
CA ALA A 58 0.33 20.68 4.96
C ALA A 58 1.45 20.72 3.90
N LYS A 59 1.54 21.82 3.15
CA LYS A 59 2.63 22.04 2.18
C LYS A 59 4.01 22.01 2.85
N SER A 60 4.09 22.37 4.13
CA SER A 60 5.31 22.32 4.94
C SER A 60 5.81 20.91 5.22
N ASP A 61 4.92 19.91 5.17
CA ASP A 61 5.21 18.52 5.54
C ASP A 61 5.62 17.69 4.31
N LEU A 62 5.67 18.30 3.13
CA LEU A 62 6.11 17.67 1.90
C LEU A 62 7.64 17.72 1.80
N GLU A 63 8.27 16.58 1.55
CA GLU A 63 9.70 16.49 1.33
C GLU A 63 10.04 16.95 -0.09
N GLN A 64 11.06 17.79 -0.25
CA GLN A 64 11.59 18.13 -1.58
C GLN A 64 12.78 17.22 -1.87
N LYS A 65 12.67 16.39 -2.92
CA LYS A 65 13.79 15.54 -3.38
C LYS A 65 14.13 15.91 -4.82
N SER A 66 15.44 16.05 -5.09
CA SER A 66 15.96 16.25 -6.44
C SER A 66 15.85 14.95 -7.22
N PHE A 67 15.11 14.95 -8.34
CA PHE A 67 14.99 13.79 -9.22
C PHE A 67 15.42 14.16 -10.64
N GLY A 68 16.68 13.88 -10.96
CA GLY A 68 17.29 14.26 -12.24
C GLY A 68 17.69 15.73 -12.27
N LYS A 69 17.09 16.53 -13.18
CA LYS A 69 17.40 17.96 -13.38
C LYS A 69 16.43 18.92 -12.67
N ALA A 70 15.45 18.41 -11.93
CA ALA A 70 14.45 19.23 -11.26
C ALA A 70 14.07 18.64 -9.89
N ASP A 71 13.68 19.53 -8.98
CA ASP A 71 13.19 19.16 -7.65
C ASP A 71 11.69 18.87 -7.72
N TYR A 72 11.26 17.83 -7.00
CA TYR A 72 9.85 17.46 -6.89
C TYR A 72 9.46 17.36 -5.43
N TYR A 73 8.20 17.67 -5.14
CA TYR A 73 7.61 17.36 -3.85
C TYR A 73 7.31 15.86 -3.75
N PHE A 74 7.60 15.26 -2.62
CA PHE A 74 7.31 13.89 -2.27
C PHE A 74 6.52 13.86 -0.97
N PHE A 75 5.54 12.97 -0.94
CA PHE A 75 4.79 12.66 0.26
C PHE A 75 5.06 11.21 0.63
N THR A 76 5.62 10.99 1.81
CA THR A 76 5.89 9.65 2.35
C THR A 76 4.86 9.34 3.42
N LYS A 77 4.10 8.27 3.24
CA LYS A 77 3.17 7.77 4.25
C LYS A 77 3.53 6.36 4.62
N GLU A 78 3.71 6.13 5.91
CA GLU A 78 3.79 4.80 6.47
C GLU A 78 2.37 4.23 6.60
N GLN A 79 2.10 3.18 5.84
CA GLN A 79 0.88 2.39 5.94
C GLN A 79 1.19 1.15 6.75
N LYS A 80 0.65 1.08 7.97
CA LYS A 80 0.77 -0.11 8.80
C LYS A 80 0.13 -1.30 8.12
N GLY A 81 0.83 -2.42 8.13
CA GLY A 81 0.34 -3.69 7.64
C GLY A 81 -0.84 -4.16 8.46
N LEU A 82 -1.81 -4.79 7.79
CA LEU A 82 -2.98 -5.37 8.43
C LEU A 82 -2.72 -6.82 8.83
N LYS A 83 -3.48 -7.32 9.81
CA LYS A 83 -3.43 -8.73 10.19
C LYS A 83 -4.02 -9.58 9.08
N THR A 84 -3.39 -10.70 8.81
CA THR A 84 -3.84 -11.62 7.76
C THR A 84 -5.25 -12.16 8.03
N GLN A 85 -5.63 -12.32 9.30
CA GLN A 85 -6.97 -12.75 9.67
C GLN A 85 -8.06 -11.78 9.17
N ASP A 86 -7.84 -10.47 9.34
CA ASP A 86 -8.82 -9.45 8.95
C ASP A 86 -8.93 -9.40 7.41
N LEU A 87 -7.80 -9.53 6.72
CA LEU A 87 -7.74 -9.54 5.26
C LEU A 87 -8.41 -10.78 4.63
N LEU A 88 -8.24 -11.96 5.24
CA LEU A 88 -8.78 -13.20 4.72
C LEU A 88 -10.31 -13.21 4.71
N GLN A 89 -10.94 -12.61 5.72
CA GLN A 89 -12.40 -12.53 5.80
C GLN A 89 -12.98 -11.82 4.58
N ASP A 90 -12.47 -10.62 4.29
CA ASP A 90 -12.92 -9.80 3.14
C ASP A 90 -12.74 -10.53 1.80
N ILE A 91 -11.67 -11.31 1.64
CA ILE A 91 -11.42 -12.09 0.42
C ILE A 91 -12.49 -13.16 0.24
N VAL A 92 -12.78 -13.93 1.28
CA VAL A 92 -13.73 -15.04 1.19
C VAL A 92 -15.14 -14.53 0.90
N ASP A 93 -15.50 -13.36 1.44
CA ASP A 93 -16.81 -12.74 1.20
C ASP A 93 -16.94 -12.13 -0.21
N THR A 94 -15.82 -11.76 -0.85
CA THR A 94 -15.81 -11.10 -2.18
C THR A 94 -15.53 -12.07 -3.34
N ALA A 95 -15.01 -13.27 -3.06
CA ALA A 95 -14.61 -14.29 -4.05
C ALA A 95 -15.79 -15.07 -4.65
#